data_AF-A0A5K1AFS5-F1
#
_entry.id   AF-A0A5K1AFS5-F1
#
_cell.length_a   1.000
_cell.length_b   1.000
_cell.length_c   1.000
_cell.angle_alpha   90.00
_cell.angle_beta   90.00
_cell.angle_gamma   90.00
#
_symmetry.space_group_name_H-M   'P 1'
#
loop_
_entity.id
_entity.type
_entity.pdbx_description
1 polymer ?
#
loop_
_entity_poly.entity_id
_entity_poly.type
_entity_poly.pdbx_seq_one_letter_code
_entity_poly.pdbx_strand_id
1 'polypeptide(L)' 'TQVAERQTIVDTFNNDTSIFACLLSTRAGGQGLNLTGADTVIIHDMDFNPQMDRQAEDRCHRIGQTKPVTVY' A
#
# COMPACT_ATOMS: atom_id res chain seq x y z
N THR A 1 -5.69 10.60 -9.47
CA THR A 1 -4.85 11.52 -8.69
C THR A 1 -3.58 11.89 -9.45
N GLN A 2 -3.20 13.17 -9.43
CA GLN A 2 -2.00 13.65 -10.10
C GLN A 2 -0.74 13.10 -9.42
N VAL A 3 0.37 12.96 -10.15
CA VAL A 3 1.59 12.33 -9.62
C VAL A 3 2.13 13.07 -8.38
N ALA A 4 2.11 14.41 -8.41
CA ALA A 4 2.58 15.24 -7.30
C ALA A 4 1.77 15.02 -6.00
N GLU A 5 0.47 14.83 -6.11
CA GLU A 5 -0.43 14.62 -4.96
C GLU A 5 -0.28 13.21 -4.35
N ARG A 6 0.10 12.21 -5.15
CA ARG A 6 0.23 10.83 -4.67
C ARG A 6 1.28 10.69 -3.58
N GLN A 7 2.41 11.38 -3.73
CA GLN A 7 3.48 11.33 -2.73
C GLN A 7 3.01 11.92 -1.40
N THR A 8 2.33 13.07 -1.44
CA THR A 8 1.78 13.71 -0.24
C THR A 8 0.77 12.80 0.47
N ILE A 9 -0.11 12.11 -0.27
CA ILE A 9 -1.08 11.17 0.32
C ILE A 9 -0.36 10.02 1.03
N VAL A 10 0.66 9.45 0.40
CA VAL A 10 1.45 8.34 0.96
C VAL A 10 2.21 8.79 2.21
N ASP A 11 2.85 9.95 2.16
CA ASP A 11 3.57 10.49 3.30
C ASP A 11 2.63 10.81 4.45
N THR A 12 1.43 11.34 4.16
CA THR A 12 0.40 11.59 5.18
C THR A 12 -0.06 10.28 5.81
N PHE A 13 -0.39 9.26 5.00
CA PHE A 13 -0.80 7.95 5.50
C PHE A 13 0.27 7.26 6.36
N ASN A 14 1.55 7.36 5.97
CA ASN A 14 2.63 6.73 6.71
C ASN A 14 2.93 7.40 8.07
N ASN A 15 2.65 8.69 8.20
CA ASN A 15 3.00 9.46 9.40
C ASN A 15 1.81 9.79 10.31
N ASP A 16 0.59 9.85 9.77
CA ASP A 16 -0.61 10.19 10.53
C ASP A 16 -1.36 8.94 11.02
N THR A 17 -1.17 8.62 12.30
CA THR A 17 -1.83 7.49 12.96
C THR A 17 -3.35 7.63 13.11
N SER A 18 -3.93 8.79 12.82
CA SER A 18 -5.39 8.97 12.82
C SER A 18 -6.06 8.41 11.57
N ILE A 19 -5.29 8.17 10.50
CA ILE A 19 -5.79 7.61 9.25
C ILE A 19 -5.84 6.09 9.35
N PHE A 20 -7.06 5.54 9.37
CA PHE A 20 -7.27 4.10 9.54
C PHE A 20 -6.95 3.28 8.28
N ALA A 21 -7.28 3.78 7.09
CA ALA A 21 -7.17 3.03 5.84
C ALA A 21 -6.78 3.92 4.67
N CYS A 22 -6.03 3.34 3.73
CA CYS A 22 -5.69 3.95 2.45
C CYS A 22 -6.27 3.08 1.32
N LEU A 23 -7.05 3.69 0.43
CA LEU A 23 -7.64 3.00 -0.70
C LEU A 23 -6.75 3.11 -1.93
N LEU A 24 -6.47 1.98 -2.54
CA LEU A 24 -5.61 1.85 -3.70
C LEU A 24 -6.30 0.95 -4.73
N SER A 25 -6.04 1.19 -6.01
CA SER A 25 -6.28 0.17 -7.02
C SER A 25 -5.07 -0.75 -7.10
N THR A 26 -5.27 -2.03 -7.42
CA THR A 26 -4.22 -3.05 -7.50
C THR A 26 -3.07 -2.61 -8.42
N ARG A 27 -3.41 -2.00 -9.56
CA ARG A 27 -2.41 -1.46 -10.51
C ARG A 27 -1.69 -0.21 -10.00
N ALA A 28 -2.34 0.62 -9.18
CA ALA A 28 -1.66 1.75 -8.54
C ALA A 28 -0.72 1.27 -7.41
N GLY A 29 -1.08 0.19 -6.71
CA GLY A 29 -0.21 -0.50 -5.75
C GLY A 29 1.09 -1.01 -6.36
N GLY A 30 1.08 -1.39 -7.65
CA GLY A 30 2.28 -1.82 -8.38
C GLY A 30 3.31 -0.70 -8.66
N GLN A 31 2.96 0.58 -8.53
CA GLN A 31 3.70 1.73 -9.09
C GLN A 31 4.83 2.31 -8.21
N GLY A 32 5.40 1.57 -7.25
CA GLY A 32 6.62 2.01 -6.56
C GLY A 32 6.43 2.74 -5.22
N LEU A 33 5.23 2.76 -4.65
CA LEU A 33 4.96 3.44 -3.36
C LEU A 33 5.55 2.64 -2.18
N ASN A 34 5.85 3.32 -1.05
CA ASN A 34 6.22 2.67 0.21
C ASN A 34 5.10 2.92 1.22
N LEU A 35 4.45 1.86 1.71
CA LEU A 35 3.28 1.93 2.60
C LEU A 35 3.60 1.31 3.96
N THR A 36 4.71 1.72 4.56
CA THR A 36 5.19 1.17 5.84
C THR A 36 4.30 1.51 7.03
N GLY A 37 3.37 2.47 6.88
CA GLY A 37 2.35 2.76 7.90
C GLY A 37 1.25 1.70 8.01
N ALA A 38 1.04 0.89 6.96
CA ALA A 38 0.06 -0.19 6.96
C ALA A 38 0.64 -1.48 7.53
N ASP A 39 -0.14 -2.19 8.34
CA ASP A 39 0.13 -3.55 8.81
C ASP A 39 -0.87 -4.58 8.26
N THR A 40 -1.94 -4.12 7.61
CA THR A 40 -2.99 -4.98 7.06
C THR A 40 -3.26 -4.61 5.61
N VAL A 41 -3.21 -5.61 4.73
CA VAL A 41 -3.55 -5.49 3.30
C VAL A 41 -4.82 -6.31 3.04
N ILE A 42 -5.81 -5.70 2.39
CA ILE A 42 -7.04 -6.38 2.00
C ILE A 42 -7.14 -6.28 0.48
N ILE A 43 -7.07 -7.42 -0.21
CA ILE A 43 -7.24 -7.50 -1.65
C ILE A 43 -8.71 -7.83 -1.94
N HIS A 44 -9.46 -6.80 -2.33
CA HIS A 44 -10.89 -6.97 -2.60
C HIS A 44 -11.15 -7.79 -3.87
N ASP A 45 -10.35 -7.57 -4.90
CA ASP A 45 -10.40 -8.27 -6.18
C ASP A 45 -8.97 -8.56 -6.68
N MET A 46 -8.70 -9.84 -6.95
CA MET A 46 -7.40 -10.28 -7.45
C MET A 46 -7.24 -9.91 -8.93
N ASP A 47 -6.05 -9.43 -9.31
CA ASP A 47 -5.73 -9.20 -10.72
C ASP A 47 -5.57 -10.55 -11.45
N PHE A 48 -5.83 -10.58 -12.75
CA PHE A 48 -5.59 -11.77 -13.58
C PHE A 48 -4.10 -12.18 -13.58
N ASN A 49 -3.21 -11.24 -13.32
CA ASN A 49 -1.79 -11.49 -13.13
C ASN A 49 -1.44 -11.50 -11.62
N PRO A 50 -1.17 -12.68 -11.02
CA PRO A 50 -0.89 -12.79 -9.58
C PRO A 50 0.40 -12.06 -9.16
N GLN A 51 1.27 -11.72 -10.12
CA GLN A 51 2.46 -10.92 -9.82
C GLN A 51 2.09 -9.47 -9.46
N MET A 52 0.96 -8.95 -9.96
CA MET A 52 0.48 -7.62 -9.61
C MET A 52 0.02 -7.56 -8.16
N ASP A 53 -0.72 -8.57 -7.71
CA ASP A 53 -1.17 -8.67 -6.32
C ASP A 53 0.01 -8.79 -5.37
N ARG A 54 0.96 -9.69 -5.66
CA ARG A 54 2.20 -9.84 -4.89
C ARG A 54 2.99 -8.52 -4.81
N GLN A 55 3.10 -7.81 -5.93
CA GLN A 55 3.79 -6.52 -5.94
C GLN A 55 3.06 -5.44 -5.13
N ALA A 56 1.74 -5.51 -5.02
CA ALA A 56 0.95 -4.63 -4.17
C ALA A 56 1.16 -4.95 -2.68
N GLU A 57 1.21 -6.23 -2.30
CA GLU A 57 1.53 -6.69 -0.94
C GLU A 57 2.94 -6.27 -0.50
N ASP A 58 3.92 -6.37 -1.41
CA ASP A 58 5.33 -5.98 -1.18
C ASP A 58 5.49 -4.49 -0.80
N ARG A 59 4.46 -3.66 -1.02
CA ARG A 59 4.46 -2.24 -0.63
C ARG A 59 4.37 -2.04 0.87
N CYS A 60 3.70 -2.96 1.57
CA CYS A 60 3.58 -2.96 3.02
C CYS A 60 4.70 -3.81 3.66
N HIS A 61 5.12 -4.88 2.99
CA HIS A 61 6.31 -5.68 3.34
C HIS A 61 7.61 -5.00 2.90
N ARG A 62 7.86 -3.79 3.40
CA ARG A 62 8.97 -2.94 2.95
C ARG A 62 9.99 -2.67 4.07
N ILE A 63 11.23 -2.36 3.68
CA ILE A 63 12.25 -1.87 4.61
C ILE A 63 11.71 -0.63 5.35
N GLY A 64 11.75 -0.66 6.68
CA GLY A 64 11.15 0.35 7.55
C GLY A 64 9.84 -0.08 8.20
N GLN A 65 9.26 -1.21 7.78
CA GLN A 65 8.14 -1.83 8.47
C GLN A 65 8.59 -2.40 9.83
N THR A 66 7.83 -2.12 10.88
CA THR A 66 8.12 -2.54 12.26
C THR A 66 7.07 -3.51 12.82
N LYS A 67 5.92 -3.60 12.15
CA LYS A 67 4.80 -4.46 12.55
C LYS A 67 4.70 -5.68 11.61
N PRO A 68 4.20 -6.82 12.09
CA PRO A 68 3.87 -7.93 11.21
C PRO A 68 2.78 -7.51 10.23
N VAL A 69 3.01 -7.76 8.94
CA VAL A 69 2.03 -7.45 7.89
C VAL A 69 1.16 -8.67 7.64
N THR A 70 -0.15 -8.48 7.62
CA THR A 70 -1.12 -9.54 7.30
C THR A 70 -1.88 -9.21 6.03
N VAL A 71 -2.07 -10.20 5.17
CA VAL A 71 -2.77 -10.07 3.88
C VAL A 71 -4.03 -10.95 3.90
N TYR A 72 -5.15 -10.39 3.45
CA TYR A 72 -6.45 -11.05 3.33
C TYR A 72 -7.03 -10.92 1.92
#